data_AF-G9KQA7-F1
#
_entry.id   AF-G9KQA7-F1
#
_cell.length_a   1.000
_cell.length_b   1.000
_cell.length_c   1.000
_cell.angle_alpha   90.00
_cell.angle_beta   90.00
_cell.angle_gamma   90.00
#
_symmetry.space_group_name_H-M   'P 1'
#
loop_
_entity.id
_entity.type
_entity.pdbx_description
1 polymer ?
#
loop_
_entity_poly.entity_id
_entity_poly.type
_entity_poly.pdbx_seq_one_letter_code
_entity_poly.pdbx_strand_id
1 'polypeptide(L)'
;EMLNPYYGLFQYSTDNIYMLQINPDSSINPDHLSYFHFVGRIMGLAVFHGHYINGGFTVPFYKQLLGKPIQLSDLESVDPELHKSLVWILENDITPVLDHTFCVEHNAFGRILQHELKPNGRNVPVTEENKKEYVRLYVNWRFMRGIEAQFLALQKGFNELIPQHLLKPFDQKELELIIGGLDKIDVSDWKSNTRLKHCGADSNIVRWFWQAVETFDEERRARLLQFVTGSTRVPLQGFKALQGSTGAAGPRLFTIHLIDANTDNLPKAHTCFNRIDIPPYESYEKLYEKLLTAVEETCGFAV
;
A
#
# COMPACT_ATOMS: atom_id res chain seq x y z
N GLU A 1 10.40 4.31 -14.05
CA GLU A 1 9.70 4.71 -15.30
C GLU A 1 8.47 3.87 -15.63
N MET A 2 8.54 2.55 -15.85
CA MET A 2 7.37 1.79 -16.36
C MET A 2 6.15 1.74 -15.43
N LEU A 3 6.37 1.88 -14.12
CA LEU A 3 5.32 1.96 -13.11
C LEU A 3 4.81 3.40 -12.86
N ASN A 4 5.35 4.37 -13.60
CA ASN A 4 4.96 5.77 -13.45
C ASN A 4 3.52 5.96 -13.96
N PRO A 5 2.59 6.42 -13.12
CA PRO A 5 1.20 6.62 -13.51
C PRO A 5 0.98 7.55 -14.70
N TYR A 6 1.94 8.43 -15.01
CA TYR A 6 1.87 9.32 -16.17
C TYR A 6 1.83 8.58 -17.52
N TYR A 7 2.27 7.32 -17.59
CA TYR A 7 2.15 6.51 -18.81
C TYR A 7 0.75 5.85 -18.96
N GLY A 8 -0.15 6.02 -17.99
CA GLY A 8 -1.54 5.57 -18.07
C GLY A 8 -1.76 4.07 -17.88
N LEU A 9 -0.71 3.28 -17.63
CA LEU A 9 -0.83 1.83 -17.36
C LEU A 9 -1.27 1.55 -15.92
N PHE A 10 -0.71 2.28 -14.96
CA PHE A 10 -1.02 2.14 -13.54
C PHE A 10 -1.58 3.45 -12.99
N GLN A 11 -2.32 3.35 -11.89
CA GLN A 11 -2.80 4.49 -11.11
C GLN A 11 -2.63 4.19 -9.62
N TYR A 12 -2.69 5.22 -8.78
CA TYR A 12 -2.70 5.03 -7.33
C TYR A 12 -4.05 4.47 -6.86
N SER A 13 -4.03 3.63 -5.82
CA SER A 13 -5.24 3.00 -5.27
C SER A 13 -6.16 4.01 -4.58
N THR A 14 -5.56 4.93 -3.84
CA THR A 14 -6.22 6.03 -3.12
C THR A 14 -5.22 7.18 -2.97
N ASP A 15 -5.72 8.40 -2.70
CA ASP A 15 -4.87 9.61 -2.59
C ASP A 15 -3.85 9.54 -1.43
N ASN A 16 -4.10 8.69 -0.43
CA ASN A 16 -3.28 8.57 0.79
C ASN A 16 -2.35 7.35 0.79
N ILE A 17 -2.50 6.43 -0.16
CA ILE A 17 -1.74 5.19 -0.21
C ILE A 17 -1.06 5.12 -1.58
N TYR A 18 0.27 5.26 -1.60
CA TYR A 18 1.12 5.16 -2.79
C TYR A 18 1.25 3.72 -3.33
N MET A 19 0.15 2.97 -3.30
CA MET A 19 0.05 1.64 -3.87
C MET A 19 -0.49 1.72 -5.28
N LEU A 20 0.16 1.02 -6.19
CA LEU A 20 -0.21 0.95 -7.59
C LEU A 20 -1.28 -0.12 -7.80
N GLN A 21 -2.24 0.23 -8.63
CA GLN A 21 -3.21 -0.67 -9.23
C GLN A 21 -3.21 -0.48 -10.75
N ILE A 22 -3.67 -1.48 -11.49
CA ILE A 22 -3.85 -1.35 -12.94
C ILE A 22 -4.88 -0.26 -13.20
N ASN A 23 -4.60 0.63 -14.16
CA ASN A 23 -5.55 1.63 -14.62
C ASN A 23 -6.61 0.97 -15.52
N PRO A 24 -7.90 0.97 -15.14
CA PRO A 24 -8.98 0.47 -16.00
C PRO A 24 -9.06 1.20 -17.34
N ASP A 25 -8.67 2.48 -17.38
CA ASP A 25 -8.69 3.33 -18.56
C ASP A 25 -7.41 3.24 -19.41
N SER A 26 -6.54 2.25 -19.12
CA SER A 26 -5.30 2.02 -19.89
C SER A 26 -5.53 1.75 -21.37
N SER A 27 -6.74 1.35 -21.77
CA SER A 27 -7.15 1.16 -23.17
C SER A 27 -7.09 2.42 -24.03
N ILE A 28 -6.93 3.60 -23.42
CA ILE A 28 -6.62 4.84 -24.14
C ILE A 28 -5.32 4.71 -24.96
N ASN A 29 -4.40 3.84 -24.53
CA ASN A 29 -3.26 3.41 -25.31
C ASN A 29 -3.62 2.08 -26.03
N PRO A 30 -3.65 2.06 -27.38
CA PRO A 30 -4.01 0.85 -28.13
C PRO A 30 -3.06 -0.33 -27.89
N ASP A 31 -1.80 -0.06 -27.51
CA ASP A 31 -0.79 -1.08 -27.26
C ASP A 31 -0.70 -1.49 -25.78
N HIS A 32 -1.61 -1.02 -24.92
CA HIS A 32 -1.51 -1.21 -23.47
C HIS A 32 -1.31 -2.67 -23.03
N LEU A 33 -1.95 -3.64 -23.70
CA LEU A 33 -1.78 -5.06 -23.39
C LEU A 33 -0.35 -5.55 -23.64
N SER A 34 0.27 -5.10 -24.74
CA SER A 34 1.68 -5.41 -25.04
C SER A 34 2.61 -4.80 -23.99
N TYR A 35 2.29 -3.59 -23.51
CA TYR A 35 3.01 -2.97 -22.40
C TYR A 35 2.84 -3.75 -21.08
N PHE A 36 1.63 -4.21 -20.73
CA PHE A 36 1.42 -5.04 -19.55
C PHE A 36 2.17 -6.37 -19.64
N HIS A 37 2.16 -7.02 -20.80
CA HIS A 37 2.96 -8.23 -21.03
C HIS A 37 4.45 -7.96 -20.84
N PHE A 38 4.96 -6.87 -21.38
CA PHE A 38 6.36 -6.46 -21.18
C PHE A 38 6.66 -6.14 -19.71
N VAL A 39 5.80 -5.40 -19.00
CA VAL A 39 5.92 -5.16 -17.55
C VAL A 39 5.98 -6.48 -16.79
N GLY A 40 5.11 -7.44 -17.11
CA GLY A 40 5.13 -8.77 -16.52
C GLY A 40 6.47 -9.47 -16.69
N ARG A 41 7.06 -9.42 -17.90
CA ARG A 41 8.39 -10.00 -18.17
C ARG A 41 9.49 -9.31 -17.38
N ILE A 42 9.46 -7.97 -17.28
CA ILE A 42 10.42 -7.21 -16.47
C ILE A 42 10.28 -7.57 -14.99
N MET A 43 9.05 -7.73 -14.50
CA MET A 43 8.80 -8.17 -13.13
C MET A 43 9.35 -9.58 -12.87
N GLY A 44 9.09 -10.52 -13.78
CA GLY A 44 9.60 -11.88 -13.68
C GLY A 44 11.14 -11.92 -13.75
N LEU A 45 11.74 -11.10 -14.60
CA LEU A 45 13.20 -10.97 -14.73
C LEU A 45 13.84 -10.41 -13.45
N ALA A 46 13.21 -9.41 -12.83
CA ALA A 46 13.67 -8.85 -11.57
C ALA A 46 13.68 -9.90 -10.46
N VAL A 47 12.58 -10.65 -10.30
CA VAL A 47 12.47 -11.76 -9.34
C VAL A 47 13.53 -12.84 -9.63
N PHE A 48 13.70 -13.22 -10.90
CA PHE A 48 14.64 -14.28 -11.30
C PHE A 48 16.10 -13.93 -10.96
N HIS A 49 16.49 -12.67 -11.10
CA HIS A 49 17.85 -12.19 -10.79
C HIS A 49 18.02 -11.64 -9.37
N GLY A 50 16.99 -11.66 -8.53
CA GLY A 50 17.04 -11.10 -7.17
C GLY A 50 17.17 -9.58 -7.15
N HIS A 51 16.58 -8.90 -8.14
CA HIS A 51 16.44 -7.44 -8.16
C HIS A 51 15.06 -7.02 -7.69
N TYR A 52 15.01 -5.84 -7.09
CA TYR A 52 13.77 -5.25 -6.56
C TYR A 52 13.18 -4.25 -7.53
N ILE A 53 11.86 -4.14 -7.51
CA ILE A 53 11.10 -3.18 -8.30
C ILE A 53 10.61 -2.08 -7.38
N ASN A 54 11.06 -0.86 -7.64
CA ASN A 54 10.61 0.31 -6.89
C ASN A 54 9.16 0.65 -7.27
N GLY A 55 8.23 0.31 -6.38
CA GLY A 55 6.79 0.49 -6.54
C GLY A 55 6.01 -0.62 -5.83
N GLY A 56 5.15 -0.26 -4.88
CA GLY A 56 4.29 -1.22 -4.19
C GLY A 56 2.97 -1.40 -4.95
N PHE A 57 2.54 -2.64 -5.15
CA PHE A 57 1.19 -2.95 -5.66
C PHE A 57 0.22 -3.25 -4.54
N THR A 58 -1.07 -3.10 -4.77
CA THR A 58 -2.09 -3.44 -3.77
C THR A 58 -2.06 -4.94 -3.39
N VAL A 59 -2.52 -5.27 -2.18
CA VAL A 59 -2.66 -6.67 -1.72
C VAL A 59 -3.44 -7.55 -2.70
N PRO A 60 -4.61 -7.11 -3.24
CA PRO A 60 -5.32 -7.82 -4.29
C PRO A 60 -4.46 -8.21 -5.50
N PHE A 61 -3.56 -7.32 -5.94
CA PHE A 61 -2.69 -7.58 -7.09
C PHE A 61 -1.76 -8.78 -6.83
N TYR A 62 -1.11 -8.82 -5.67
CA TYR A 62 -0.25 -9.96 -5.29
C TYR A 62 -1.06 -11.25 -5.12
N LYS A 63 -2.26 -11.18 -4.52
CA LYS A 63 -3.15 -12.35 -4.42
C LYS A 63 -3.52 -12.90 -5.79
N GLN A 64 -3.89 -12.03 -6.73
CA GLN A 64 -4.20 -12.43 -8.11
C GLN A 64 -2.98 -13.06 -8.80
N LEU A 65 -1.77 -12.52 -8.60
CA LEU A 65 -0.56 -13.06 -9.21
C LEU A 65 -0.24 -14.47 -8.69
N LEU A 66 -0.50 -14.71 -7.39
CA LEU A 66 -0.42 -16.04 -6.77
C LEU A 66 -1.56 -16.99 -7.19
N GLY A 67 -2.62 -16.51 -7.83
CA GLY A 67 -3.83 -17.28 -8.09
C GLY A 67 -4.66 -17.54 -6.83
N LYS A 68 -4.52 -16.71 -5.79
CA LYS A 68 -5.29 -16.78 -4.55
C LYS A 68 -6.59 -15.97 -4.67
N PRO A 69 -7.68 -16.42 -4.05
CA PRO A 69 -8.94 -15.69 -4.07
C PRO A 69 -8.82 -14.37 -3.31
N ILE A 70 -9.43 -13.32 -3.86
CA ILE A 70 -9.60 -12.05 -3.18
C ILE A 70 -10.72 -12.19 -2.16
N GLN A 71 -10.52 -11.64 -0.97
CA GLN A 71 -11.42 -11.73 0.17
C GLN A 71 -12.08 -10.39 0.46
N LEU A 72 -13.20 -10.43 1.18
CA LEU A 72 -13.91 -9.21 1.59
C LEU A 72 -13.02 -8.27 2.42
N SER A 73 -12.17 -8.82 3.29
CA SER A 73 -11.23 -8.03 4.09
C SER A 73 -10.23 -7.23 3.26
N ASP A 74 -9.93 -7.65 2.01
CA ASP A 74 -9.05 -6.88 1.13
C ASP A 74 -9.69 -5.54 0.69
N LEU A 75 -11.02 -5.48 0.75
CA LEU A 75 -11.81 -4.30 0.40
C LEU A 75 -11.74 -3.21 1.46
N GLU A 76 -11.49 -3.56 2.72
CA GLU A 76 -11.44 -2.61 3.84
C GLU A 76 -10.43 -1.48 3.60
N SER A 77 -9.30 -1.81 2.99
CA SER A 77 -8.23 -0.85 2.69
C SER A 77 -8.46 0.00 1.42
N VAL A 78 -9.38 -0.43 0.55
CA VAL A 78 -9.57 0.16 -0.79
C VAL A 78 -10.89 0.91 -0.88
N ASP A 79 -11.95 0.35 -0.29
CA ASP A 79 -13.31 0.87 -0.33
C ASP A 79 -14.03 0.55 0.99
N PRO A 80 -13.73 1.30 2.07
CA PRO A 80 -14.24 1.01 3.41
C PRO A 80 -15.77 1.07 3.51
N GLU A 81 -16.41 1.91 2.69
CA GLU A 81 -17.88 2.03 2.66
C GLU A 81 -18.49 0.78 2.03
N LEU A 82 -18.01 0.35 0.86
CA LEU A 82 -18.47 -0.88 0.24
C LEU A 82 -18.18 -2.10 1.12
N HIS A 83 -17.03 -2.12 1.80
CA HIS A 83 -16.70 -3.16 2.77
C HIS A 83 -17.78 -3.26 3.86
N LYS A 84 -18.13 -2.14 4.50
CA LYS A 84 -19.19 -2.09 5.52
C LYS A 84 -20.53 -2.58 4.98
N SER A 85 -20.93 -2.16 3.77
CA SER A 85 -22.18 -2.60 3.15
C SER A 85 -22.21 -4.12 2.89
N LEU A 86 -21.12 -4.69 2.38
CA LEU A 86 -21.04 -6.13 2.11
C LEU A 86 -20.92 -6.97 3.39
N VAL A 87 -20.24 -6.47 4.42
CA VAL A 87 -20.24 -7.08 5.76
C VAL A 87 -21.65 -7.08 6.34
N TRP A 88 -22.37 -5.97 6.23
CA TRP A 88 -23.75 -5.88 6.72
C TRP A 88 -24.65 -6.93 6.06
N ILE A 89 -24.54 -7.14 4.74
CA ILE A 89 -25.26 -8.19 4.00
C ILE A 89 -24.97 -9.58 4.60
N LEU A 90 -23.71 -9.87 4.95
CA LEU A 90 -23.34 -11.16 5.52
C LEU A 90 -23.88 -11.37 6.93
N GLU A 91 -23.89 -10.31 7.75
CA GLU A 91 -24.19 -10.38 9.18
C GLU A 91 -25.66 -10.18 9.54
N ASN A 92 -26.47 -9.61 8.63
CA ASN A 92 -27.87 -9.28 8.88
C ASN A 92 -28.81 -10.10 7.99
N ASP A 93 -30.07 -10.23 8.42
CA ASP A 93 -31.13 -10.83 7.60
C ASP A 93 -31.50 -9.86 6.45
N ILE A 94 -31.28 -10.31 5.21
CA ILE A 94 -31.51 -9.51 4.02
C ILE A 94 -32.94 -9.59 3.49
N THR A 95 -33.72 -10.58 3.95
CA THR A 95 -35.09 -10.86 3.48
C THR A 95 -36.03 -9.63 3.48
N PRO A 96 -36.01 -8.75 4.50
CA PRO A 96 -36.91 -7.60 4.54
C PRO A 96 -36.35 -6.32 3.90
N VAL A 97 -35.08 -6.31 3.48
CA VAL A 97 -34.34 -5.06 3.21
C VAL A 97 -33.71 -5.01 1.81
N LEU A 98 -33.39 -6.16 1.22
CA LEU A 98 -32.61 -6.26 -0.01
C LEU A 98 -33.43 -6.92 -1.12
N ASP A 99 -33.87 -6.13 -2.11
CA ASP A 99 -34.44 -6.64 -3.37
C ASP A 99 -33.36 -6.64 -4.48
N HIS A 100 -32.25 -7.35 -4.20
CA HIS A 100 -31.15 -7.46 -5.16
C HIS A 100 -31.22 -8.77 -5.92
N THR A 101 -30.77 -8.70 -7.17
CA THR A 101 -30.42 -9.88 -7.97
C THR A 101 -28.90 -10.02 -8.01
N PHE A 102 -28.37 -11.06 -8.66
CA PHE A 102 -26.92 -11.20 -8.91
C PHE A 102 -26.44 -10.23 -10.00
N CYS A 103 -26.80 -8.95 -9.85
CA CYS A 103 -26.41 -7.84 -10.69
C CYS A 103 -25.82 -6.72 -9.86
N VAL A 104 -24.87 -6.02 -10.43
CA VAL A 104 -24.25 -4.83 -9.83
C VAL A 104 -24.37 -3.67 -10.78
N GLU A 105 -24.71 -2.50 -10.22
CA GLU A 105 -24.74 -1.26 -10.96
C GLU A 105 -23.42 -0.52 -10.75
N HIS A 106 -22.85 0.03 -11.83
CA HIS A 106 -21.76 0.96 -11.72
C HIS A 106 -21.90 2.13 -12.67
N ASN A 107 -21.46 3.28 -12.19
CA ASN A 107 -21.35 4.46 -13.03
C ASN A 107 -20.06 4.37 -13.86
N ALA A 108 -20.21 4.39 -15.19
CA ALA A 108 -19.13 4.54 -16.15
C ALA A 108 -19.43 5.76 -17.03
N PHE A 109 -18.61 6.81 -16.90
CA PHE A 109 -18.74 8.06 -17.68
C PHE A 109 -20.13 8.70 -17.62
N GLY A 110 -20.78 8.69 -16.44
CA GLY A 110 -22.12 9.25 -16.24
C GLY A 110 -23.26 8.33 -16.66
N ARG A 111 -22.98 7.10 -17.11
CA ARG A 111 -23.99 6.08 -17.41
C ARG A 111 -23.96 4.99 -16.36
N ILE A 112 -25.13 4.68 -15.79
CA ILE A 112 -25.30 3.52 -14.91
C ILE A 112 -25.38 2.27 -15.79
N LEU A 113 -24.37 1.41 -15.69
CA LEU A 113 -24.31 0.12 -16.36
C LEU A 113 -24.62 -0.98 -15.34
N GLN A 114 -25.43 -1.95 -15.76
CA GLN A 114 -25.73 -3.13 -14.97
C GLN A 114 -24.89 -4.31 -15.47
N HIS A 115 -24.20 -4.98 -14.56
CA HIS A 115 -23.35 -6.14 -14.84
C HIS A 115 -23.85 -7.37 -14.08
N GLU A 116 -24.04 -8.49 -14.78
CA GLU A 116 -24.41 -9.77 -14.15
C GLU A 116 -23.18 -10.43 -13.52
N LEU A 117 -23.22 -10.69 -12.21
CA LEU A 117 -22.12 -11.33 -11.48
C LEU A 117 -21.91 -12.81 -11.83
N LYS A 118 -22.95 -13.45 -12.37
CA LYS A 118 -22.94 -14.83 -12.86
C LYS A 118 -23.90 -14.97 -14.03
N PRO A 119 -23.81 -16.05 -14.84
CA PRO A 119 -24.74 -16.26 -15.95
C PRO A 119 -26.20 -16.21 -15.48
N ASN A 120 -27.02 -15.44 -16.19
CA ASN A 120 -28.44 -15.24 -15.86
C ASN A 120 -28.65 -14.54 -14.50
N GLY A 121 -27.67 -13.75 -14.04
CA GLY A 121 -27.65 -13.15 -12.71
C GLY A 121 -28.81 -12.21 -12.44
N ARG A 122 -29.34 -11.56 -13.48
CA ARG A 122 -30.52 -10.69 -13.39
C ARG A 122 -31.78 -11.42 -12.93
N ASN A 123 -31.88 -12.72 -13.18
CA ASN A 123 -33.04 -13.53 -12.82
C ASN A 123 -32.82 -14.33 -11.52
N VAL A 124 -31.67 -14.17 -10.87
CA VAL A 124 -31.34 -14.88 -9.62
C VAL A 124 -31.43 -13.89 -8.48
N PRO A 125 -32.43 -13.99 -7.58
CA PRO A 125 -32.50 -13.14 -6.39
C PRO A 125 -31.41 -13.51 -5.39
N VAL A 126 -30.93 -12.50 -4.65
CA VAL A 126 -30.03 -12.72 -3.52
C VAL A 126 -30.87 -13.14 -2.31
N THR A 127 -30.54 -14.28 -1.72
CA THR A 127 -31.23 -14.90 -0.58
C THR A 127 -30.24 -15.19 0.54
N GLU A 128 -30.74 -15.48 1.75
CA GLU A 128 -29.90 -15.88 2.90
C GLU A 128 -28.96 -17.06 2.58
N GLU A 129 -29.42 -18.00 1.75
CA GLU A 129 -28.64 -19.18 1.35
C GLU A 129 -27.50 -18.83 0.38
N ASN A 130 -27.68 -17.81 -0.47
CA ASN A 130 -26.75 -17.49 -1.56
C ASN A 130 -25.99 -16.15 -1.36
N LYS A 131 -26.28 -15.38 -0.30
CA LYS A 131 -25.65 -14.08 -0.05
C LYS A 131 -24.12 -14.14 0.06
N LYS A 132 -23.57 -15.25 0.57
CA LYS A 132 -22.11 -15.50 0.60
C LYS A 132 -21.51 -15.59 -0.81
N GLU A 133 -22.23 -16.22 -1.74
CA GLU A 133 -21.82 -16.29 -3.15
C GLU A 133 -21.89 -14.91 -3.79
N TYR A 134 -22.99 -14.18 -3.57
CA TYR A 134 -23.18 -12.82 -4.07
C TYR A 134 -22.03 -11.91 -3.63
N VAL A 135 -21.71 -11.86 -2.34
CA VAL A 135 -20.62 -11.03 -1.81
C VAL A 135 -19.27 -11.43 -2.41
N ARG A 136 -18.97 -12.74 -2.52
CA ARG A 136 -17.73 -13.22 -3.14
C ARG A 136 -17.61 -12.76 -4.61
N LEU A 137 -18.68 -12.88 -5.39
CA LEU A 137 -18.68 -12.46 -6.78
C LEU A 137 -18.59 -10.94 -6.92
N TYR A 138 -19.27 -10.19 -6.04
CA TYR A 138 -19.19 -8.74 -5.99
C TYR A 138 -17.76 -8.28 -5.75
N VAL A 139 -17.10 -8.82 -4.71
CA VAL A 139 -15.70 -8.49 -4.38
C VAL A 139 -14.79 -8.79 -5.57
N ASN A 140 -14.92 -9.96 -6.18
CA ASN A 140 -14.09 -10.33 -7.33
C ASN A 140 -14.30 -9.36 -8.50
N TRP A 141 -15.56 -9.05 -8.84
CA TRP A 141 -15.88 -8.07 -9.88
C TRP A 141 -15.33 -6.67 -9.56
N ARG A 142 -15.43 -6.21 -8.31
CA ARG A 142 -14.94 -4.87 -7.91
C ARG A 142 -13.45 -4.69 -8.13
N PHE A 143 -12.66 -5.76 -8.00
CA PHE A 143 -11.22 -5.75 -8.24
C PHE A 143 -10.83 -6.07 -9.68
N MET A 144 -11.64 -6.83 -10.41
CA MET A 144 -11.31 -7.27 -11.78
C MET A 144 -11.86 -6.34 -12.86
N ARG A 145 -12.96 -5.63 -12.59
CA ARG A 145 -13.70 -4.83 -13.56
C ARG A 145 -12.79 -3.89 -14.35
N GLY A 146 -12.69 -4.14 -15.64
CA GLY A 146 -11.98 -3.26 -16.58
C GLY A 146 -10.46 -3.45 -16.59
N ILE A 147 -9.96 -4.43 -15.82
CA ILE A 147 -8.52 -4.75 -15.77
C ILE A 147 -8.21 -6.20 -16.14
N GLU A 148 -9.21 -7.03 -16.49
CA GLU A 148 -8.99 -8.47 -16.69
C GLU A 148 -7.98 -8.77 -17.79
N ALA A 149 -8.12 -8.13 -18.95
CA ALA A 149 -7.22 -8.34 -20.09
C ALA A 149 -5.79 -7.85 -19.77
N GLN A 150 -5.67 -6.73 -19.08
CA GLN A 150 -4.42 -6.12 -18.63
C GLN A 150 -3.70 -7.03 -17.64
N PHE A 151 -4.42 -7.52 -16.63
CA PHE A 151 -3.88 -8.41 -15.62
C PHE A 151 -3.43 -9.74 -16.25
N LEU A 152 -4.23 -10.33 -17.14
CA LEU A 152 -3.86 -11.56 -17.85
C LEU A 152 -2.61 -11.37 -18.73
N ALA A 153 -2.49 -10.23 -19.41
CA ALA A 153 -1.30 -9.91 -20.20
C ALA A 153 -0.05 -9.82 -19.29
N LEU A 154 -0.15 -9.12 -18.16
CA LEU A 154 0.92 -9.01 -17.17
C LEU A 154 1.28 -10.37 -16.58
N GLN A 155 0.30 -11.13 -16.10
CA GLN A 155 0.50 -12.44 -15.52
C GLN A 155 1.16 -13.40 -16.51
N LYS A 156 0.76 -13.35 -17.80
CA LYS A 156 1.40 -14.13 -18.86
C LYS A 156 2.89 -13.78 -18.96
N GLY A 157 3.23 -12.49 -19.02
CA GLY A 157 4.62 -12.05 -19.09
C GLY A 157 5.44 -12.45 -17.86
N PHE A 158 4.85 -12.37 -16.68
CA PHE A 158 5.49 -12.79 -15.43
C PHE A 158 5.76 -14.31 -15.42
N ASN A 159 4.77 -15.10 -15.82
CA ASN A 159 4.81 -16.56 -15.80
C ASN A 159 5.70 -17.18 -16.88
N GLU A 160 6.09 -16.42 -17.91
CA GLU A 160 7.12 -16.83 -18.88
C GLU A 160 8.49 -17.00 -18.22
N LEU A 161 8.76 -16.27 -17.14
CA LEU A 161 10.04 -16.27 -16.42
C LEU A 161 9.93 -17.00 -15.08
N ILE A 162 8.83 -16.81 -14.36
CA ILE A 162 8.58 -17.40 -13.03
C ILE A 162 7.39 -18.36 -13.11
N PRO A 163 7.62 -19.68 -13.23
CA PRO A 163 6.52 -20.64 -13.28
C PRO A 163 5.59 -20.57 -12.07
N GLN A 164 4.27 -20.57 -12.32
CA GLN A 164 3.23 -20.46 -11.27
C GLN A 164 3.39 -21.47 -10.10
N HIS A 165 3.93 -22.67 -10.38
CA HIS A 165 4.11 -23.68 -9.33
C HIS A 165 5.17 -23.30 -8.30
N LEU A 166 6.15 -22.46 -8.65
CA LEU A 166 7.15 -21.94 -7.73
C LEU A 166 6.57 -20.88 -6.79
N LEU A 167 5.46 -20.25 -7.18
CA LEU A 167 4.78 -19.24 -6.39
C LEU A 167 3.90 -19.83 -5.27
N LYS A 168 3.53 -21.11 -5.36
CA LYS A 168 2.59 -21.78 -4.43
C LYS A 168 2.96 -21.66 -2.95
N PRO A 169 4.25 -21.77 -2.54
CA PRO A 169 4.61 -21.66 -1.13
C PRO A 169 4.38 -20.27 -0.55
N PHE A 170 4.40 -19.23 -1.37
CA PHE A 170 4.38 -17.85 -0.91
C PHE A 170 2.97 -17.35 -0.60
N ASP A 171 2.87 -16.48 0.40
CA ASP A 171 1.73 -15.60 0.60
C ASP A 171 1.92 -14.22 -0.07
N GLN A 172 0.86 -13.41 -0.03
CA GLN A 172 0.87 -12.09 -0.67
C GLN A 172 1.92 -11.15 -0.08
N LYS A 173 2.24 -11.27 1.22
CA LYS A 173 3.23 -10.43 1.91
C LYS A 173 4.64 -10.86 1.54
N GLU A 174 4.87 -12.18 1.46
CA GLU A 174 6.15 -12.72 1.02
C GLU A 174 6.42 -12.38 -0.45
N LEU A 175 5.41 -12.50 -1.32
CA LEU A 175 5.54 -12.11 -2.73
C LEU A 175 5.78 -10.61 -2.89
N GLU A 176 5.12 -9.78 -2.07
CA GLU A 176 5.36 -8.34 -2.00
C GLU A 176 6.83 -8.04 -1.66
N LEU A 177 7.40 -8.73 -0.67
CA LEU A 177 8.81 -8.59 -0.30
C LEU A 177 9.76 -9.10 -1.38
N ILE A 178 9.41 -10.16 -2.10
CA ILE A 178 10.22 -10.69 -3.20
C ILE A 178 10.28 -9.70 -4.37
N ILE A 179 9.15 -9.09 -4.72
CA ILE A 179 9.05 -8.16 -5.86
C ILE A 179 9.56 -6.77 -5.48
N GLY A 180 9.11 -6.22 -4.36
CA GLY A 180 9.44 -4.87 -3.92
C GLY A 180 10.76 -4.77 -3.16
N GLY A 181 11.29 -5.90 -2.68
CA GLY A 181 12.36 -5.91 -1.69
C GLY A 181 11.88 -5.40 -0.34
N LEU A 182 12.82 -5.33 0.61
CA LEU A 182 12.74 -4.30 1.64
C LEU A 182 13.15 -3.01 0.94
N ASP A 183 12.29 -1.98 0.96
CA ASP A 183 12.66 -0.66 0.44
C ASP A 183 13.99 -0.27 1.09
N LYS A 184 15.08 -0.28 0.32
CA LYS A 184 16.37 0.14 0.84
C LYS A 184 16.26 1.64 1.07
N ILE A 185 16.13 2.02 2.33
CA ILE A 185 15.91 3.42 2.66
C ILE A 185 17.22 4.17 2.40
N ASP A 186 17.21 5.05 1.41
CA ASP A 186 18.33 5.95 1.16
C ASP A 186 18.43 6.97 2.30
N VAL A 187 19.28 6.65 3.27
CA VAL A 187 19.53 7.50 4.45
C VAL A 187 20.08 8.87 4.04
N SER A 188 20.80 8.96 2.92
CA SER A 188 21.30 10.25 2.41
C SER A 188 20.16 11.11 1.87
N ASP A 189 19.25 10.52 1.08
CA ASP A 189 18.04 11.21 0.62
C ASP A 189 17.16 11.62 1.82
N TRP A 190 16.98 10.73 2.79
CA TRP A 190 16.23 11.03 4.02
C TRP A 190 16.80 12.22 4.77
N LYS A 191 18.12 12.21 5.01
CA LYS A 191 18.82 13.27 5.73
C LYS A 191 18.77 14.59 4.98
N SER A 192 18.95 14.58 3.66
CA SER A 192 18.93 15.80 2.83
C SER A 192 17.55 16.46 2.74
N ASN A 193 16.48 15.68 2.91
CA ASN A 193 15.10 16.15 2.87
C ASN A 193 14.44 16.22 4.25
N THR A 194 15.23 16.25 5.32
CA THR A 194 14.72 16.40 6.69
C THR A 194 14.71 17.86 7.13
N ARG A 195 13.54 18.32 7.62
CA ARG A 195 13.40 19.62 8.26
C ARG A 195 13.80 19.54 9.73
N LEU A 196 14.53 20.54 10.21
CA LEU A 196 14.89 20.68 11.62
C LEU A 196 14.07 21.80 12.26
N LYS A 197 13.53 21.55 13.47
CA LYS A 197 12.74 22.50 14.24
C LYS A 197 13.28 22.59 15.67
N HIS A 198 13.58 23.82 16.12
CA HIS A 198 14.25 24.11 17.40
C HIS A 198 15.58 23.37 17.61
N CYS A 199 16.21 22.92 16.53
CA CYS A 199 17.56 22.37 16.50
C CYS A 199 18.26 22.76 15.20
N GLY A 200 19.59 22.80 15.23
CA GLY A 200 20.44 22.97 14.03
C GLY A 200 21.10 21.65 13.63
N ALA A 201 21.63 21.60 12.41
CA ALA A 201 22.33 20.41 11.90
C ALA A 201 23.55 20.02 12.75
N ASP A 202 24.16 20.99 13.43
CA ASP A 202 25.30 20.79 14.33
C ASP A 202 24.93 20.35 15.75
N SER A 203 23.64 20.25 16.06
CA SER A 203 23.16 19.74 17.34
C SER A 203 23.59 18.29 17.53
N ASN A 204 24.06 17.97 18.73
CA ASN A 204 24.37 16.60 19.14
C ASN A 204 23.16 15.67 18.92
N ILE A 205 21.94 16.13 19.25
CA ILE A 205 20.72 15.33 19.04
C ILE A 205 20.53 14.95 17.58
N VAL A 206 20.76 15.89 16.65
CA VAL A 206 20.60 15.61 15.20
C VAL A 206 21.70 14.67 14.70
N ARG A 207 22.94 14.87 15.14
CA ARG A 207 24.07 13.98 14.78
C ARG A 207 23.87 12.56 15.31
N TRP A 208 23.48 12.43 16.59
CA TRP A 208 23.21 11.16 17.25
C TRP A 208 22.01 10.43 16.64
N PHE A 209 20.94 11.15 16.29
CA PHE A 209 19.81 10.58 15.56
C PHE A 209 20.26 9.93 14.25
N TRP A 210 20.99 10.66 13.39
CA TRP A 210 21.45 10.10 12.13
C TRP A 210 22.50 8.99 12.31
N GLN A 211 23.38 9.10 13.30
CA GLN A 211 24.31 8.04 13.67
C GLN A 211 23.55 6.75 14.03
N ALA A 212 22.47 6.85 14.82
CA ALA A 212 21.63 5.69 15.14
C ALA A 212 20.97 5.10 13.88
N VAL A 213 20.36 5.93 13.04
CA VAL A 213 19.71 5.49 11.79
C VAL A 213 20.69 4.83 10.81
N GLU A 214 21.92 5.32 10.73
CA GLU A 214 22.98 4.73 9.92
C GLU A 214 23.37 3.32 10.43
N THR A 215 23.30 3.07 11.75
CA THR A 215 23.56 1.74 12.34
C THR A 215 22.40 0.77 12.27
N PHE A 216 21.18 1.24 12.01
CA PHE A 216 20.00 0.38 11.86
C PHE A 216 20.08 -0.47 10.59
N ASP A 217 19.56 -1.70 10.67
CA ASP A 217 19.25 -2.51 9.50
C ASP A 217 18.00 -1.96 8.78
N GLU A 218 17.71 -2.49 7.59
CA GLU A 218 16.58 -2.01 6.78
C GLU A 218 15.23 -2.19 7.50
N GLU A 219 15.09 -3.26 8.30
CA GLU A 219 13.87 -3.49 9.09
C GLU A 219 13.67 -2.39 10.14
N ARG A 220 14.70 -2.06 10.92
CA ARG A 220 14.62 -0.98 11.92
C ARG A 220 14.43 0.39 11.28
N ARG A 221 15.03 0.65 10.12
CA ARG A 221 14.80 1.89 9.35
C ARG A 221 13.35 1.99 8.89
N ALA A 222 12.78 0.90 8.36
CA ALA A 222 11.39 0.85 7.93
C ALA A 222 10.42 1.04 9.11
N ARG A 223 10.72 0.44 10.27
CA ARG A 223 9.93 0.64 11.50
C ARG A 223 10.01 2.07 12.01
N LEU A 224 11.18 2.70 11.99
CA LEU A 224 11.31 4.11 12.34
C LEU A 224 10.54 5.00 11.37
N LEU A 225 10.60 4.72 10.07
CA LEU A 225 9.84 5.44 9.06
C LEU A 225 8.33 5.31 9.31
N GLN A 226 7.86 4.10 9.62
CA GLN A 226 6.47 3.83 9.97
C GLN A 226 6.05 4.53 11.26
N PHE A 227 6.90 4.51 12.28
CA PHE A 227 6.66 5.21 13.54
C PHE A 227 6.39 6.70 13.31
N VAL A 228 7.18 7.35 12.45
CA VAL A 228 7.10 8.81 12.23
C VAL A 228 6.10 9.21 11.15
N THR A 229 5.87 8.38 10.14
CA THR A 229 5.07 8.75 8.94
C THR A 229 3.79 7.93 8.79
N GLY A 230 3.66 6.81 9.51
CA GLY A 230 2.59 5.83 9.33
C GLY A 230 2.79 4.88 8.16
N SER A 231 3.88 5.03 7.40
CA SER A 231 4.21 4.20 6.22
C SER A 231 5.61 3.58 6.38
N THR A 232 5.77 2.32 5.98
CA THR A 232 7.09 1.69 5.84
C THR A 232 7.79 2.06 4.54
N ARG A 233 7.12 2.81 3.66
CA ARG A 233 7.56 3.10 2.28
C ARG A 233 7.91 4.55 2.07
N VAL A 234 8.95 4.76 1.27
CA VAL A 234 9.34 6.07 0.74
C VAL A 234 8.61 6.31 -0.59
N PRO A 235 8.08 7.52 -0.85
CA PRO A 235 7.51 7.86 -2.15
C PRO A 235 8.49 7.61 -3.30
N LEU A 236 7.99 7.29 -4.49
CA LEU A 236 8.83 7.05 -5.67
C LEU A 236 9.76 8.24 -5.97
N GLN A 237 9.31 9.46 -5.70
CA GLN A 237 10.07 10.68 -5.90
C GLN A 237 11.02 11.02 -4.73
N GLY A 238 11.20 10.11 -3.76
CA GLY A 238 12.08 10.26 -2.60
C GLY A 238 11.44 11.02 -1.43
N PHE A 239 12.24 11.28 -0.40
CA PHE A 239 11.81 11.93 0.84
C PHE A 239 11.29 13.36 0.65
N LYS A 240 11.69 14.04 -0.43
CA LYS A 240 11.16 15.36 -0.83
C LYS A 240 9.66 15.36 -1.12
N ALA A 241 9.09 14.20 -1.45
CA ALA A 241 7.70 14.03 -1.85
C ALA A 241 6.83 13.36 -0.77
N LEU A 242 7.36 13.20 0.46
CA LEU A 242 6.58 12.67 1.58
C LEU A 242 5.27 13.43 1.75
N GLN A 243 4.17 12.73 2.03
CA GLN A 243 2.87 13.33 2.31
C GLN A 243 2.55 13.18 3.79
N GLY A 244 1.80 14.13 4.34
CA GLY A 244 1.19 13.95 5.65
C GLY A 244 -0.25 13.47 5.50
N SER A 245 -0.76 12.72 6.48
CA SER A 245 -2.13 12.16 6.45
C SER A 245 -3.29 13.17 6.58
N THR A 246 -3.01 14.48 6.50
CA THR A 246 -4.00 15.54 6.73
C THR A 246 -4.67 16.09 5.47
N GLY A 247 -4.45 15.48 4.30
CA GLY A 247 -5.09 15.90 3.04
C GLY A 247 -4.72 17.31 2.55
N ALA A 248 -3.71 17.95 3.15
CA ALA A 248 -3.23 19.26 2.72
C ALA A 248 -2.49 19.12 1.38
N ALA A 249 -2.78 20.01 0.43
CA ALA A 249 -2.14 20.03 -0.88
C ALA A 249 -0.63 20.34 -0.75
N GLY A 250 0.21 19.32 -0.89
CA GLY A 250 1.65 19.45 -1.04
C GLY A 250 2.49 18.56 -0.11
N PRO A 251 3.75 18.28 -0.49
CA PRO A 251 4.62 17.40 0.27
C PRO A 251 4.93 17.98 1.66
N ARG A 252 4.89 17.10 2.67
CA ARG A 252 5.33 17.35 4.04
C ARG A 252 6.56 16.52 4.35
N LEU A 253 7.69 17.22 4.45
CA LEU A 253 8.98 16.63 4.78
C LEU A 253 9.01 15.99 6.17
N PHE A 254 9.84 14.97 6.31
CA PHE A 254 10.22 14.42 7.60
C PHE A 254 10.80 15.54 8.49
N THR A 255 10.38 15.64 9.74
CA THR A 255 10.76 16.73 10.64
C THR A 255 11.29 16.21 11.97
N ILE A 256 12.52 16.60 12.33
CA ILE A 256 13.07 16.40 13.67
C ILE A 256 12.79 17.67 14.47
N HIS A 257 12.12 17.52 15.61
CA HIS A 257 11.74 18.62 16.48
C HIS A 257 12.30 18.41 17.88
N LEU A 258 13.25 19.26 18.27
CA LEU A 258 13.74 19.27 19.65
C LEU A 258 12.70 19.93 20.53
N ILE A 259 12.21 19.22 21.54
CA ILE A 259 11.21 19.73 22.48
C ILE A 259 11.82 19.93 23.86
N ASP A 260 11.31 20.91 24.60
CA ASP A 260 11.62 21.03 26.03
C ASP A 260 10.75 20.05 26.82
N ALA A 261 11.34 18.91 27.18
CA ALA A 261 10.68 17.83 27.90
C ALA A 261 11.70 17.06 28.75
N ASN A 262 11.20 16.36 29.77
CA ASN A 262 12.03 15.49 30.60
C ASN A 262 12.72 14.42 29.72
N THR A 263 14.02 14.23 29.92
CA THR A 263 14.88 13.30 29.19
C THR A 263 14.61 11.83 29.53
N ASP A 264 13.76 11.54 30.51
CA ASP A 264 13.26 10.17 30.77
C ASP A 264 12.13 9.77 29.81
N ASN A 265 11.49 10.74 29.15
CA ASN A 265 10.42 10.49 28.19
C ASN A 265 10.96 9.83 26.92
N LEU A 266 10.12 8.99 26.28
CA LEU A 266 10.37 8.47 24.94
C LEU A 266 10.15 9.56 23.86
N PRO A 267 10.81 9.46 22.69
CA PRO A 267 10.47 10.28 21.54
C PRO A 267 9.00 10.05 21.15
N LYS A 268 8.34 11.08 20.64
CA LYS A 268 6.93 11.01 20.23
C LYS A 268 6.79 11.35 18.77
N ALA A 269 6.10 10.49 18.02
CA ALA A 269 5.78 10.74 16.63
C ALA A 269 4.42 11.42 16.46
N HIS A 270 4.32 12.25 15.43
CA HIS A 270 3.09 12.83 14.94
C HIS A 270 2.99 12.54 13.44
N THR A 271 2.42 11.38 13.11
CA THR A 271 2.33 10.84 11.74
C THR A 271 1.65 11.79 10.76
N CYS A 272 0.62 12.53 11.20
CA CYS A 272 -0.03 13.60 10.44
C CYS A 272 0.91 14.68 9.89
N PHE A 273 2.07 14.84 10.51
CA PHE A 273 3.04 15.89 10.21
C PHE A 273 4.43 15.34 9.84
N ASN A 274 4.58 14.01 9.71
CA ASN A 274 5.86 13.34 9.52
C ASN A 274 6.92 13.84 10.52
N ARG A 275 6.53 14.06 11.78
CA ARG A 275 7.35 14.73 12.79
C ARG A 275 7.68 13.81 13.95
N ILE A 276 8.94 13.78 14.35
CA ILE A 276 9.39 13.18 15.60
C ILE A 276 9.83 14.28 16.57
N ASP A 277 9.19 14.30 17.74
CA ASP A 277 9.56 15.14 18.86
C ASP A 277 10.58 14.39 19.73
N ILE A 278 11.78 14.95 19.87
CA ILE A 278 12.91 14.34 20.58
C ILE A 278 13.23 15.19 21.82
N PRO A 279 13.22 14.63 23.03
CA PRO A 279 13.73 15.28 24.24
C PRO A 279 15.24 15.59 24.14
N PRO A 280 15.77 16.53 24.95
CA PRO A 280 17.17 16.91 24.91
C PRO A 280 18.05 15.90 25.65
N TYR A 281 18.12 14.66 25.16
CA TYR A 281 18.92 13.59 25.76
C TYR A 281 20.39 14.00 25.95
N GLU A 282 20.98 13.50 27.03
CA GLU A 282 22.31 13.94 27.49
C GLU A 282 23.46 13.19 26.80
N SER A 283 23.18 12.02 26.20
CA SER A 283 24.17 11.18 25.52
C SER A 283 23.60 10.43 24.32
N TYR A 284 24.50 9.93 23.47
CA TYR A 284 24.16 9.07 22.33
C TYR A 284 23.46 7.79 22.78
N GLU A 285 23.96 7.15 23.83
CA GLU A 285 23.45 5.88 24.35
C GLU A 285 22.00 6.02 24.80
N LYS A 286 21.69 7.09 25.54
CA LYS A 286 20.33 7.37 26.01
C LYS A 286 19.39 7.66 24.84
N LEU A 287 19.83 8.44 23.85
CA LEU A 287 19.05 8.68 22.63
C LEU A 287 18.79 7.37 21.88
N TYR A 288 19.82 6.55 21.67
CA TYR A 288 19.73 5.28 20.95
C TYR A 288 18.76 4.32 21.63
N GLU A 289 18.90 4.13 22.95
CA GLU A 289 18.01 3.29 23.74
C GLU A 289 16.56 3.78 23.66
N LYS A 290 16.31 5.06 23.97
CA LYS A 290 14.95 5.62 23.97
C LYS A 290 14.30 5.64 22.58
N LEU A 291 15.08 5.87 21.52
CA LEU A 291 14.61 5.81 20.15
C LEU A 291 14.23 4.37 19.77
N LEU A 292 15.10 3.41 20.09
CA LEU A 292 14.84 2.00 19.81
C LEU A 292 13.60 1.50 20.55
N THR A 293 13.50 1.81 21.85
CA THR A 293 12.32 1.49 22.67
C THR A 293 11.04 2.07 22.04
N ALA A 294 11.04 3.35 21.66
CA ALA A 294 9.86 3.97 21.06
C ALA A 294 9.41 3.31 19.74
N VAL A 295 10.38 2.92 18.89
CA VAL A 295 10.12 2.27 17.61
C VAL A 295 9.67 0.82 17.77
N GLU A 296 10.21 0.09 18.75
CA GLU A 296 9.88 -1.32 18.97
C GLU A 296 8.58 -1.51 19.80
N GLU A 297 8.30 -0.63 20.77
CA GLU A 297 7.12 -0.75 21.64
C GLU A 297 5.80 -0.27 21.00
N THR A 298 5.85 0.49 19.90
CA THR A 298 4.61 0.94 19.21
C THR A 298 3.87 -0.18 18.46
N CYS A 299 4.45 -1.37 18.34
CA CYS A 299 3.77 -2.54 17.76
C CYS A 299 2.68 -3.16 18.66
N GLY A 300 2.56 -2.73 19.93
CA GLY A 300 1.58 -3.26 20.89
C GLY A 300 0.29 -2.44 21.06
N PHE A 301 0.22 -1.24 20.48
CA PHE A 301 -0.92 -0.32 20.66
C PHE A 301 -1.37 0.27 19.31
N ALA A 302 -1.74 -0.61 18.38
CA ALA A 302 -2.69 -0.22 17.35
C ALA A 302 -4.08 -0.21 18.00
N VAL A 303 -4.66 0.99 18.14
CA VAL A 303 -6.11 1.18 18.35
C VAL A 303 -6.80 1.01 17.01
#